data_AF-A0A960YPH6-F1
#
_entry.id   AF-A0A960YPH6-F1
#
_cell.length_a   1.000
_cell.length_b   1.000
_cell.length_c   1.000
_cell.angle_alpha   90.00
_cell.angle_beta   90.00
_cell.angle_gamma   90.00
#
_symmetry.space_group_name_H-M   'P 1'
#
loop_
_entity.id
_entity.type
_entity.pdbx_description
1 polymer ?
#
loop_
_entity_poly.entity_id
_entity_poly.type
_entity_poly.pdbx_seq_one_letter_code
_entity_poly.pdbx_strand_id
1 'polypeptide(L)'
;RVPMFSISGDNSIVELGLLNNDYLQKLESDETYRDLFNQAYDGDISEQSVRYALGSFQRSMTSFGSDYDKFINKEGSLSASAYRGFEVFNGEVAECFHCHGGFNFTDTSLHTNSGATEFAFHNNGLYSDAEYDSKATKGLQDITSQSTDRGRFRAPSLRNIALTMPYFHDGSVNCSSPPADASDKVAMEACAREALRNIVDMYRAGGDAVKRGQPAGTAVDGSLIRPFSISDSDRNDIVEFLLALTDWSFASRTSLSNPRPSNPRFGK
;
A
#
# COMPACT_ATOMS: atom_id res chain seq x y z
N ARG A 1 -18.11 -4.62 -10.93
CA ARG A 1 -17.86 -5.26 -9.62
C ARG A 1 -16.66 -6.16 -9.82
N VAL A 2 -15.50 -5.86 -9.23
CA VAL A 2 -14.46 -6.89 -9.06
C VAL A 2 -15.07 -7.82 -8.03
N PRO A 3 -15.46 -9.03 -8.42
CA PRO A 3 -16.14 -9.89 -7.49
C PRO A 3 -15.11 -10.35 -6.45
N MET A 4 -15.55 -10.50 -5.20
CA MET A 4 -14.80 -11.26 -4.20
C MET A 4 -14.68 -12.76 -4.60
N PHE A 5 -15.37 -13.14 -5.69
CA PHE A 5 -15.63 -14.50 -6.17
C PHE A 5 -15.48 -14.56 -7.71
N SER A 6 -14.69 -15.47 -8.26
CA SER A 6 -14.35 -15.52 -9.70
C SER A 6 -15.53 -15.30 -10.67
N ILE A 7 -15.31 -14.49 -11.72
CA ILE A 7 -16.10 -14.54 -12.95
C ILE A 7 -15.22 -15.27 -14.00
N SER A 8 -15.42 -16.59 -14.08
CA SER A 8 -15.05 -17.54 -15.16
C SER A 8 -13.58 -17.71 -15.58
N GLY A 9 -13.07 -18.95 -15.46
CA GLY A 9 -11.83 -19.46 -16.09
C GLY A 9 -11.10 -20.51 -15.23
N ASP A 10 -10.63 -21.59 -15.86
CA ASP A 10 -9.83 -22.65 -15.21
C ASP A 10 -8.45 -22.08 -14.85
N ASN A 11 -8.13 -22.01 -13.55
CA ASN A 11 -6.86 -21.54 -12.94
C ASN A 11 -6.53 -20.04 -12.84
N SER A 12 -7.36 -19.22 -12.17
CA SER A 12 -6.81 -18.04 -11.46
C SER A 12 -7.64 -17.62 -10.24
N ILE A 13 -7.69 -18.47 -9.23
CA ILE A 13 -8.12 -18.02 -7.90
C ILE A 13 -6.93 -17.29 -7.26
N VAL A 14 -7.00 -15.96 -7.18
CA VAL A 14 -5.92 -15.12 -6.61
C VAL A 14 -6.09 -14.90 -5.10
N GLU A 15 -7.32 -15.03 -4.58
CA GLU A 15 -7.64 -14.76 -3.16
C GLU A 15 -8.25 -15.98 -2.45
N LEU A 16 -9.45 -15.88 -1.86
CA LEU A 16 -10.00 -16.90 -0.96
C LEU A 16 -10.54 -18.16 -1.65
N GLY A 17 -10.83 -18.11 -2.96
CA GLY A 17 -11.32 -19.28 -3.71
C GLY A 17 -12.70 -19.80 -3.31
N LEU A 18 -13.50 -18.98 -2.64
CA LEU A 18 -14.87 -19.33 -2.28
C LEU A 18 -15.74 -19.19 -3.55
N LEU A 19 -16.23 -20.31 -4.07
CA LEU A 19 -17.03 -20.34 -5.30
C LEU A 19 -18.53 -20.21 -5.03
N ASN A 20 -18.95 -20.34 -3.77
CA ASN A 20 -20.33 -20.33 -3.32
C ASN A 20 -20.40 -19.95 -1.82
N ASN A 21 -21.62 -19.95 -1.27
CA ASN A 21 -21.89 -19.61 0.13
C ASN A 21 -21.78 -20.80 1.10
N ASP A 22 -21.11 -21.91 0.73
CA ASP A 22 -20.95 -23.08 1.62
C ASP A 22 -20.14 -22.76 2.88
N TYR A 23 -19.37 -21.67 2.88
CA TYR A 23 -18.69 -21.18 4.07
C TYR A 23 -19.67 -20.72 5.16
N LEU A 24 -20.90 -20.32 4.81
CA LEU A 24 -21.92 -19.92 5.79
C LEU A 24 -22.30 -21.10 6.68
N GLN A 25 -22.44 -22.30 6.13
CA GLN A 25 -22.71 -23.50 6.93
C GLN A 25 -21.62 -23.78 7.97
N LYS A 26 -20.36 -23.46 7.64
CA LYS A 26 -19.25 -23.58 8.60
C LYS A 26 -19.39 -22.57 9.74
N LEU A 27 -19.77 -21.33 9.43
CA LEU A 27 -20.03 -20.29 10.44
C LEU A 27 -21.23 -20.64 11.32
N GLU A 28 -22.32 -21.12 10.72
CA GLU A 28 -23.53 -21.59 11.41
C GLU A 28 -23.25 -22.80 12.31
N SER A 29 -22.29 -23.66 11.97
CA SER A 29 -21.92 -24.81 12.78
C SER A 29 -21.00 -24.49 13.97
N ASP A 30 -20.39 -23.30 14.00
CA ASP A 30 -19.46 -22.87 15.05
C ASP A 30 -20.22 -22.02 16.10
N GLU A 31 -20.33 -22.53 17.32
CA GLU A 31 -21.02 -21.87 18.44
C GLU A 31 -20.49 -20.46 18.70
N THR A 32 -19.17 -20.25 18.58
CA THR A 32 -18.56 -18.93 18.77
C THR A 32 -19.07 -17.93 17.73
N TYR A 33 -19.15 -18.35 16.46
CA TYR A 33 -19.66 -17.46 15.41
C TYR A 33 -21.15 -17.21 15.57
N ARG A 34 -21.95 -18.22 15.92
CA ARG A 34 -23.38 -18.03 16.23
C ARG A 34 -23.59 -16.97 17.30
N ASP A 35 -22.85 -17.03 18.39
CA ASP A 35 -22.97 -16.06 19.49
C ASP A 35 -22.54 -14.65 19.07
N LEU A 36 -21.47 -14.53 18.28
CA LEU A 36 -20.98 -13.23 17.79
C LEU A 36 -21.96 -12.60 16.79
N PHE A 37 -22.52 -13.39 15.87
CA PHE A 37 -23.54 -12.91 14.93
C PHE A 37 -24.87 -12.61 15.61
N ASN A 38 -25.21 -13.34 16.68
CA ASN A 38 -26.36 -13.00 17.52
C ASN A 38 -26.21 -11.62 18.19
N GLN A 39 -25.02 -11.31 18.69
CA GLN A 39 -24.75 -10.00 19.33
C GLN A 39 -24.69 -8.84 18.33
N ALA A 40 -24.16 -9.07 17.12
CA ALA A 40 -23.90 -7.99 16.16
C ALA A 40 -25.03 -7.80 15.13
N TYR A 41 -25.79 -8.85 14.83
CA TYR A 41 -26.74 -8.90 13.70
C TYR A 41 -28.02 -9.70 14.01
N ASP A 42 -28.41 -9.83 15.28
CA ASP A 42 -29.62 -10.56 15.72
C ASP A 42 -29.69 -12.01 15.18
N GLY A 43 -28.53 -12.63 14.96
CA GLY A 43 -28.38 -14.01 14.53
C GLY A 43 -28.33 -14.19 13.02
N ASP A 44 -28.39 -13.11 12.23
CA ASP A 44 -28.27 -13.18 10.78
C ASP A 44 -26.85 -13.55 10.34
N ILE A 45 -26.66 -14.82 9.96
CA ILE A 45 -25.44 -15.33 9.32
C ILE A 45 -25.67 -15.39 7.82
N SER A 46 -25.43 -14.27 7.15
CA SER A 46 -25.60 -14.11 5.71
C SER A 46 -24.30 -13.63 5.06
N GLU A 47 -24.20 -13.75 3.74
CA GLU A 47 -23.09 -13.14 2.99
C GLU A 47 -22.99 -11.63 3.28
N GLN A 48 -24.14 -10.97 3.45
CA GLN A 48 -24.20 -9.54 3.72
C GLN A 48 -23.64 -9.19 5.10
N SER A 49 -24.02 -9.92 6.15
CA SER A 49 -23.52 -9.68 7.51
C SER A 49 -22.03 -10.03 7.64
N VAL A 50 -21.55 -11.06 6.93
CA VAL A 50 -20.11 -11.37 6.83
C VAL A 50 -19.33 -10.24 6.17
N ARG A 51 -19.80 -9.72 5.03
CA ARG A 51 -19.18 -8.57 4.35
C ARG A 51 -19.18 -7.32 5.23
N TYR A 52 -20.26 -7.08 5.98
CA TYR A 52 -20.32 -5.97 6.93
C TYR A 52 -19.37 -6.13 8.10
N ALA A 53 -19.24 -7.34 8.67
CA ALA A 53 -18.29 -7.62 9.74
C ALA A 53 -16.84 -7.37 9.28
N LEU A 54 -16.46 -7.91 8.12
CA LEU A 54 -15.13 -7.70 7.54
C LEU A 54 -14.87 -6.22 7.22
N GLY A 55 -15.82 -5.54 6.58
CA GLY A 55 -15.70 -4.12 6.27
C GLY A 55 -15.61 -3.25 7.53
N SER A 56 -16.33 -3.59 8.59
CA SER A 56 -16.26 -2.88 9.88
C SER A 56 -14.91 -3.10 10.57
N PHE A 57 -14.39 -4.33 10.55
CA PHE A 57 -13.04 -4.61 11.04
C PHE A 57 -11.98 -3.85 10.25
N GLN A 58 -12.05 -3.85 8.92
CA GLN A 58 -11.10 -3.11 8.08
C GLN A 58 -11.13 -1.59 8.34
N ARG A 59 -12.31 -1.01 8.60
CA ARG A 59 -12.43 0.41 8.96
C ARG A 59 -11.91 0.74 10.37
N SER A 60 -11.83 -0.23 11.28
CA SER A 60 -11.28 -0.01 12.62
C SER A 60 -9.74 -0.03 12.65
N MET A 61 -9.11 -0.61 11.63
CA MET A 61 -7.65 -0.67 11.45
C MET A 61 -7.07 0.70 11.08
N THR A 62 -7.06 1.62 12.04
CA THR A 62 -6.53 2.98 11.90
C THR A 62 -5.12 3.09 12.49
N SER A 63 -4.23 3.75 11.72
CA SER A 63 -2.79 3.85 11.96
C SER A 63 -2.34 5.32 11.87
N PHE A 64 -2.50 6.04 12.99
CA PHE A 64 -2.21 7.48 13.13
C PHE A 64 -1.32 7.78 14.35
N GLY A 65 -0.45 6.84 14.73
CA GLY A 65 0.50 6.97 15.84
C GLY A 65 1.97 7.03 15.43
N SER A 66 2.26 7.27 14.14
CA SER A 66 3.65 7.40 13.64
C SER A 66 4.35 8.64 14.19
N ASP A 67 5.67 8.76 14.03
CA ASP A 67 6.40 9.95 14.48
C ASP A 67 6.01 11.20 13.68
N TYR A 68 5.62 11.03 12.42
CA TYR A 68 4.98 12.09 11.65
C TYR A 68 3.64 12.53 12.25
N ASP A 69 2.77 11.57 12.63
CA ASP A 69 1.47 11.90 13.23
C ASP A 69 1.63 12.67 14.55
N LYS A 70 2.56 12.24 15.41
CA LYS A 70 2.89 12.96 16.66
C LYS A 70 3.41 14.37 16.37
N PHE A 71 4.24 14.53 15.34
CA PHE A 71 4.77 15.83 14.94
C PHE A 71 3.66 16.79 14.52
N ILE A 72 2.75 16.38 13.61
CA ILE A 72 1.66 17.25 13.14
C ILE A 72 0.65 17.57 14.25
N ASN A 73 0.46 16.67 15.22
CA ASN A 73 -0.40 16.87 16.38
C ASN A 73 0.27 17.67 17.52
N LYS A 74 1.55 18.04 17.38
CA LYS A 74 2.35 18.71 18.43
C LYS A 74 2.53 17.87 19.70
N GLU A 75 2.50 16.55 19.55
CA GLU A 75 2.69 15.55 20.61
C GLU A 75 4.09 14.92 20.58
N GLY A 76 4.91 15.29 19.59
CA GLY A 76 6.27 14.84 19.41
C GLY A 76 7.00 15.65 18.34
N SER A 77 8.14 15.15 17.89
CA SER A 77 8.96 15.81 16.86
C SER A 77 9.56 14.79 15.91
N LEU A 78 9.73 15.18 14.65
CA LEU A 78 10.60 14.45 13.73
C LEU A 78 12.07 14.62 14.13
N SER A 79 12.91 13.64 13.77
CA SER A 79 14.35 13.82 13.78
C SER A 79 14.75 14.94 12.80
N ALA A 80 15.91 15.58 13.00
CA ALA A 80 16.36 16.64 12.10
C ALA A 80 16.50 16.15 10.64
N SER A 81 16.86 14.88 10.43
CA SER A 81 16.96 14.27 9.11
C SER A 81 15.58 14.03 8.49
N ALA A 82 14.64 13.45 9.25
CA ALA A 82 13.27 13.25 8.79
C ALA A 82 12.55 14.58 8.50
N TYR A 83 12.83 15.64 9.25
CA TYR A 83 12.28 16.97 8.98
C TYR A 83 12.80 17.56 7.66
N ARG A 84 14.11 17.49 7.39
CA ARG A 84 14.65 17.90 6.07
C ARG A 84 14.06 17.04 4.94
N GLY A 85 13.89 15.75 5.18
CA GLY A 85 13.26 14.83 4.24
C GLY A 85 11.82 15.20 3.91
N PHE A 86 11.06 15.61 4.93
CA PHE A 86 9.70 16.14 4.79
C PHE A 86 9.68 17.39 3.89
N GLU A 87 10.64 18.31 4.04
CA GLU A 87 10.73 19.52 3.20
C GLU A 87 11.03 19.17 1.74
N VAL A 88 11.96 18.25 1.48
CA VAL A 88 12.28 17.82 0.10
C VAL A 88 11.09 17.06 -0.52
N PHE A 89 10.44 16.18 0.24
CA PHE A 89 9.29 15.40 -0.21
C PHE A 89 8.10 16.29 -0.63
N ASN A 90 7.86 17.38 0.12
CA ASN A 90 6.81 18.36 -0.15
C ASN A 90 7.27 19.53 -1.04
N GLY A 91 8.45 19.43 -1.64
CA GLY A 91 8.99 20.46 -2.53
C GLY A 91 8.81 20.10 -4.02
N GLU A 92 8.82 21.15 -4.86
CA GLU A 92 8.67 21.06 -6.33
C GLU A 92 9.94 20.54 -7.06
N VAL A 93 10.93 20.03 -6.32
CA VAL A 93 12.12 19.39 -6.91
C VAL A 93 11.90 17.88 -7.03
N ALA A 94 11.46 17.25 -5.94
CA ALA A 94 11.20 15.82 -5.89
C ALA A 94 9.73 15.47 -6.19
N GLU A 95 8.81 16.44 -6.10
CA GLU A 95 7.41 16.35 -6.57
C GLU A 95 6.58 15.24 -5.91
N CYS A 96 7.08 14.61 -4.84
CA CYS A 96 6.51 13.38 -4.28
C CYS A 96 5.07 13.61 -3.76
N PHE A 97 4.81 14.78 -3.20
CA PHE A 97 3.53 15.14 -2.61
C PHE A 97 2.38 15.28 -3.61
N HIS A 98 2.64 15.45 -4.92
CA HIS A 98 1.57 15.56 -5.92
C HIS A 98 0.74 14.28 -6.00
N CYS A 99 1.40 13.11 -5.90
CA CYS A 99 0.71 11.80 -5.89
C CYS A 99 0.58 11.22 -4.48
N HIS A 100 1.50 11.54 -3.58
CA HIS A 100 1.56 11.02 -2.21
C HIS A 100 1.31 12.10 -1.15
N GLY A 101 0.38 13.00 -1.42
CA GLY A 101 -0.01 14.08 -0.52
C GLY A 101 -1.15 13.70 0.44
N GLY A 102 -1.58 14.69 1.22
CA GLY A 102 -2.72 14.56 2.13
C GLY A 102 -2.45 13.67 3.35
N PHE A 103 -3.49 13.48 4.17
CA PHE A 103 -3.34 12.80 5.46
C PHE A 103 -3.05 11.29 5.35
N ASN A 104 -3.31 10.66 4.21
CA ASN A 104 -2.98 9.26 3.96
C ASN A 104 -1.80 9.07 2.99
N PHE A 105 -1.10 10.14 2.59
CA PHE A 105 0.02 10.04 1.64
C PHE A 105 -0.38 9.34 0.33
N THR A 106 -1.55 9.71 -0.17
CA THR A 106 -2.14 9.29 -1.44
C THR A 106 -3.13 10.36 -1.86
N ASP A 107 -3.08 10.74 -3.12
CA ASP A 107 -4.04 11.64 -3.76
C ASP A 107 -5.44 11.03 -3.93
N THR A 108 -5.60 9.74 -3.62
CA THR A 108 -6.88 9.03 -3.67
C THR A 108 -7.41 8.77 -2.25
N SER A 109 -7.71 9.86 -1.53
CA SER A 109 -8.25 9.83 -0.16
C SER A 109 -9.71 10.28 -0.14
N LEU A 110 -10.62 9.43 0.35
CA LEU A 110 -12.05 9.70 0.45
C LEU A 110 -12.50 9.73 1.93
N HIS A 111 -13.34 10.70 2.28
CA HIS A 111 -13.96 10.84 3.59
C HIS A 111 -15.40 11.38 3.47
N THR A 112 -16.13 11.45 4.58
CA THR A 112 -17.56 11.87 4.60
C THR A 112 -17.82 13.25 4.01
N ASN A 113 -16.83 14.15 4.06
CA ASN A 113 -16.89 15.49 3.48
C ASN A 113 -16.25 15.60 2.08
N SER A 114 -15.84 14.49 1.46
CA SER A 114 -15.28 14.53 0.11
C SER A 114 -16.40 14.85 -0.88
N GLY A 115 -16.13 15.74 -1.83
CA GLY A 115 -17.05 16.11 -2.90
C GLY A 115 -17.17 15.00 -3.96
N ALA A 116 -16.84 15.31 -5.21
CA ALA A 116 -16.76 14.30 -6.25
C ALA A 116 -15.68 13.26 -5.90
N THR A 117 -15.97 11.98 -6.16
CA THR A 117 -15.00 10.91 -6.00
C THR A 117 -13.95 11.00 -7.10
N GLU A 118 -12.79 11.55 -6.79
CA GLU A 118 -11.64 11.54 -7.70
C GLU A 118 -10.74 10.35 -7.38
N PHE A 119 -10.55 9.47 -8.37
CA PHE A 119 -9.57 8.40 -8.32
C PHE A 119 -8.44 8.76 -9.29
N ALA A 120 -7.25 8.99 -8.76
CA ALA A 120 -6.09 9.30 -9.58
C ALA A 120 -5.28 8.02 -9.85
N PHE A 121 -4.76 7.92 -11.08
CA PHE A 121 -3.93 6.82 -11.54
C PHE A 121 -2.73 7.36 -12.31
N HIS A 122 -1.56 6.84 -12.00
CA HIS A 122 -0.28 7.36 -12.47
C HIS A 122 0.58 6.26 -13.03
N ASN A 123 1.31 6.55 -14.10
CA ASN A 123 2.44 5.73 -14.53
C ASN A 123 3.71 6.36 -13.97
N ASN A 124 4.40 5.63 -13.09
CA ASN A 124 5.60 6.10 -12.41
C ASN A 124 6.91 5.75 -13.14
N GLY A 125 6.82 5.26 -14.38
CA GLY A 125 7.99 4.90 -15.18
C GLY A 125 8.74 3.66 -14.70
N LEU A 126 8.10 2.76 -13.95
CA LEU A 126 8.72 1.50 -13.51
C LEU A 126 9.13 0.62 -14.71
N TYR A 127 8.28 0.57 -15.74
CA TYR A 127 8.50 -0.17 -16.98
C TYR A 127 8.20 0.70 -18.20
N SER A 128 8.90 0.42 -19.31
CA SER A 128 8.56 0.93 -20.63
C SER A 128 7.30 0.27 -21.17
N ASP A 129 6.70 0.86 -22.21
CA ASP A 129 5.49 0.30 -22.82
C ASP A 129 5.72 -1.12 -23.37
N ALA A 130 6.89 -1.39 -23.95
CA ALA A 130 7.24 -2.71 -24.48
C ALA A 130 7.36 -3.76 -23.37
N GLU A 131 7.91 -3.40 -22.21
CA GLU A 131 8.03 -4.32 -21.08
C GLU A 131 6.65 -4.74 -20.54
N TYR A 132 5.68 -3.81 -20.52
CA TYR A 132 4.30 -4.11 -20.11
C TYR A 132 3.59 -5.15 -20.99
N ASP A 133 4.05 -5.42 -22.21
CA ASP A 133 3.45 -6.49 -23.03
C ASP A 133 3.73 -7.89 -22.48
N SER A 134 4.77 -8.05 -21.66
CA SER A 134 5.13 -9.31 -21.00
C SER A 134 4.71 -9.38 -19.52
N LYS A 135 4.13 -8.30 -18.97
CA LYS A 135 3.68 -8.24 -17.58
C LYS A 135 2.31 -8.89 -17.40
N ALA A 136 2.07 -9.41 -16.21
CA ALA A 136 0.79 -10.03 -15.85
C ALA A 136 -0.39 -9.04 -15.89
N THR A 137 -0.12 -7.74 -15.76
CA THR A 137 -1.09 -6.66 -15.86
C THR A 137 -0.47 -5.46 -16.56
N LYS A 138 -1.30 -4.71 -17.30
CA LYS A 138 -0.96 -3.42 -17.91
C LYS A 138 -1.52 -2.24 -17.10
N GLY A 139 -1.96 -2.50 -15.86
CA GLY A 139 -2.56 -1.49 -14.98
C GLY A 139 -3.97 -1.13 -15.42
N LEU A 140 -4.33 0.15 -15.32
CA LEU A 140 -5.66 0.66 -15.65
C LEU A 140 -6.12 0.29 -17.09
N GLN A 141 -5.17 0.14 -18.03
CA GLN A 141 -5.46 -0.33 -19.39
C GLN A 141 -6.24 -1.64 -19.43
N ASP A 142 -6.01 -2.58 -18.51
CA ASP A 142 -6.70 -3.88 -18.52
C ASP A 142 -8.22 -3.73 -18.27
N ILE A 143 -8.65 -2.60 -17.70
CA ILE A 143 -10.04 -2.27 -17.42
C ILE A 143 -10.62 -1.37 -18.53
N THR A 144 -9.88 -0.33 -18.93
CA THR A 144 -10.37 0.70 -19.86
C THR A 144 -10.18 0.34 -21.32
N SER A 145 -9.28 -0.60 -21.62
CA SER A 145 -8.78 -0.92 -22.96
C SER A 145 -8.06 0.23 -23.68
N GLN A 146 -7.80 1.36 -23.01
CA GLN A 146 -7.12 2.52 -23.62
C GLN A 146 -5.61 2.39 -23.49
N SER A 147 -4.87 2.59 -24.59
CA SER A 147 -3.40 2.57 -24.56
C SER A 147 -2.78 3.66 -23.70
N THR A 148 -3.46 4.80 -23.57
CA THR A 148 -3.04 5.94 -22.71
C THR A 148 -3.10 5.62 -21.21
N ASP A 149 -3.77 4.52 -20.83
CA ASP A 149 -3.90 4.07 -19.44
C ASP A 149 -2.87 2.98 -19.07
N ARG A 150 -1.95 2.66 -19.99
CA ARG A 150 -0.92 1.65 -19.78
C ARG A 150 0.01 2.02 -18.62
N GLY A 151 0.23 1.06 -17.73
CA GLY A 151 1.10 1.20 -16.58
C GLY A 151 0.59 2.19 -15.53
N ARG A 152 -0.66 2.66 -15.64
CA ARG A 152 -1.26 3.55 -14.64
C ARG A 152 -1.81 2.73 -13.47
N PHE A 153 -1.39 3.08 -12.26
CA PHE A 153 -1.85 2.49 -11.00
C PHE A 153 -2.20 3.61 -10.01
N ARG A 154 -3.06 3.30 -9.05
CA ARG A 154 -3.33 4.21 -7.93
C ARG A 154 -2.05 4.36 -7.09
N ALA A 155 -1.71 5.59 -6.71
CA ALA A 155 -0.65 5.84 -5.75
C ALA A 155 -1.05 5.23 -4.38
N PRO A 156 -0.33 4.21 -3.86
CA PRO A 156 -0.65 3.65 -2.55
C PRO A 156 -0.38 4.68 -1.44
N SER A 157 -1.07 4.52 -0.31
CA SER A 157 -0.68 5.21 0.93
C SER A 157 0.77 4.86 1.28
N LEU A 158 1.55 5.85 1.69
CA LEU A 158 2.90 5.65 2.22
C LEU A 158 2.93 5.39 3.74
N ARG A 159 1.77 5.35 4.41
CA ARG A 159 1.72 4.98 5.83
C ARG A 159 2.19 3.54 5.99
N ASN A 160 3.03 3.30 7.00
CA ASN A 160 3.65 1.99 7.28
C ASN A 160 4.51 1.44 6.15
N ILE A 161 5.03 2.29 5.26
CA ILE A 161 5.85 1.85 4.11
C ILE A 161 7.04 0.99 4.53
N ALA A 162 7.64 1.23 5.71
CA ALA A 162 8.74 0.41 6.20
C ALA A 162 8.37 -1.06 6.51
N LEU A 163 7.08 -1.38 6.60
CA LEU A 163 6.55 -2.69 6.98
C LEU A 163 5.98 -3.49 5.80
N THR A 164 5.85 -2.89 4.62
CA THR A 164 5.04 -3.44 3.52
C THR A 164 5.88 -3.79 2.29
N MET A 165 7.12 -4.21 2.50
CA MET A 165 7.95 -4.76 1.43
C MET A 165 7.45 -6.15 0.99
N PRO A 166 7.70 -6.55 -0.26
CA PRO A 166 8.35 -5.78 -1.34
C PRO A 166 7.44 -4.71 -1.96
N TYR A 167 8.03 -3.74 -2.67
CA TYR A 167 7.36 -2.54 -3.17
C TYR A 167 6.90 -2.64 -4.64
N PHE A 168 6.03 -1.70 -5.02
CA PHE A 168 5.30 -1.61 -6.29
C PHE A 168 4.26 -2.71 -6.50
N HIS A 169 3.46 -2.56 -7.55
CA HIS A 169 2.30 -3.43 -7.84
C HIS A 169 2.67 -4.90 -8.07
N ASP A 170 3.92 -5.19 -8.43
CA ASP A 170 4.42 -6.53 -8.70
C ASP A 170 5.52 -7.00 -7.73
N GLY A 171 5.79 -6.23 -6.66
CA GLY A 171 6.81 -6.58 -5.68
C GLY A 171 8.25 -6.59 -6.23
N SER A 172 8.50 -5.86 -7.32
CA SER A 172 9.79 -5.89 -8.05
C SER A 172 10.96 -5.25 -7.32
N VAL A 173 10.71 -4.46 -6.26
CA VAL A 173 11.78 -3.82 -5.48
C VAL A 173 11.75 -4.29 -4.04
N ASN A 174 12.90 -4.79 -3.59
CA ASN A 174 13.11 -5.29 -2.24
C ASN A 174 14.53 -4.93 -1.77
N CYS A 175 14.82 -5.14 -0.49
CA CYS A 175 16.18 -5.07 0.02
C CYS A 175 16.95 -6.37 -0.29
N SER A 176 18.27 -6.32 -0.16
CA SER A 176 19.14 -7.47 -0.41
C SER A 176 18.96 -8.63 0.58
N SER A 177 18.53 -8.34 1.81
CA SER A 177 18.37 -9.32 2.89
C SER A 177 17.09 -9.07 3.70
N PRO A 178 15.92 -9.49 3.20
CA PRO A 178 14.66 -9.32 3.91
C PRO A 178 14.66 -10.10 5.23
N PRO A 179 14.24 -9.50 6.35
CA PRO A 179 14.17 -10.20 7.62
C PRO A 179 13.09 -11.29 7.59
N ALA A 180 13.38 -12.41 8.27
CA ALA A 180 12.41 -13.49 8.43
C ALA A 180 11.34 -13.17 9.49
N ASP A 181 11.67 -12.32 10.46
CA ASP A 181 10.80 -11.88 11.53
C ASP A 181 10.41 -10.42 11.33
N ALA A 182 9.16 -10.18 10.93
CA ALA A 182 8.63 -8.83 10.72
C ALA A 182 8.49 -8.02 12.03
N SER A 183 8.66 -8.65 13.19
CA SER A 183 8.67 -7.97 14.49
C SER A 183 10.04 -7.38 14.86
N ASP A 184 11.12 -7.77 14.17
CA ASP A 184 12.44 -7.15 14.34
C ASP A 184 12.44 -5.77 13.67
N LYS A 185 12.08 -4.76 14.47
CA LYS A 185 12.03 -3.36 14.04
C LYS A 185 13.34 -2.89 13.39
N VAL A 186 14.48 -3.26 13.97
CA VAL A 186 15.78 -2.78 13.49
C VAL A 186 16.09 -3.38 12.13
N ALA A 187 15.85 -4.68 11.97
CA ALA A 187 16.07 -5.35 10.69
C ALA A 187 15.07 -4.88 9.61
N MET A 188 13.80 -4.69 9.97
CA MET A 188 12.78 -4.14 9.07
C MET A 188 13.13 -2.74 8.58
N GLU A 189 13.50 -1.81 9.49
CA GLU A 189 13.91 -0.46 9.08
C GLU A 189 15.20 -0.45 8.26
N ALA A 190 16.16 -1.34 8.56
CA ALA A 190 17.38 -1.46 7.78
C ALA A 190 17.09 -1.91 6.33
N CYS A 191 16.25 -2.94 6.18
CA CYS A 191 15.79 -3.43 4.88
C CYS A 191 15.00 -2.36 4.13
N ALA A 192 14.03 -1.70 4.79
CA ALA A 192 13.25 -0.62 4.21
C ALA A 192 14.13 0.52 3.73
N ARG A 193 15.10 0.95 4.54
CA ARG A 193 16.04 2.02 4.19
C ARG A 193 16.85 1.69 2.93
N GLU A 194 17.33 0.46 2.78
CA GLU A 194 18.05 0.02 1.58
C GLU A 194 17.16 0.13 0.34
N ALA A 195 15.97 -0.46 0.39
CA ALA A 195 15.07 -0.50 -0.75
C ALA A 195 14.47 0.88 -1.09
N LEU A 196 14.16 1.71 -0.09
CA LEU A 196 13.66 3.07 -0.30
C LEU A 196 14.71 4.00 -0.92
N ARG A 197 16.01 3.82 -0.61
CA ARG A 197 17.07 4.54 -1.31
C ARG A 197 17.07 4.22 -2.80
N ASN A 198 16.96 2.93 -3.15
CA ASN A 198 16.87 2.49 -4.53
C ASN A 198 15.65 3.11 -5.24
N ILE A 199 14.51 3.17 -4.55
CA ILE A 199 13.28 3.79 -5.06
C ILE A 199 13.48 5.29 -5.31
N VAL A 200 14.05 6.03 -4.37
CA VAL A 200 14.34 7.46 -4.57
C VAL A 200 15.30 7.65 -5.74
N ASP A 201 16.31 6.79 -5.90
CA ASP A 201 17.22 6.83 -7.06
C ASP A 201 16.55 6.46 -8.39
N MET A 202 15.51 5.60 -8.39
CA MET A 202 14.66 5.36 -9.56
C MET A 202 13.90 6.63 -9.95
N TYR A 203 13.26 7.30 -8.99
CA TYR A 203 12.54 8.55 -9.26
C TYR A 203 13.47 9.68 -9.69
N ARG A 204 14.65 9.82 -9.08
CA ARG A 204 15.70 10.78 -9.51
C ARG A 204 16.07 10.67 -10.98
N ALA A 205 16.01 9.46 -11.53
CA ALA A 205 16.30 9.18 -12.93
C ALA A 205 15.10 9.42 -13.88
N GLY A 206 13.93 9.82 -13.36
CA GLY A 206 12.70 9.93 -14.13
C GLY A 206 11.96 8.61 -14.31
N GLY A 207 12.16 7.64 -13.41
CA GLY A 207 11.60 6.30 -13.48
C GLY A 207 12.66 5.21 -13.71
N ASP A 208 12.34 3.98 -13.32
CA ASP A 208 13.29 2.86 -13.40
C ASP A 208 13.56 2.38 -14.82
N ALA A 209 12.56 2.45 -15.71
CA ALA A 209 12.77 2.17 -17.13
C ALA A 209 13.89 3.06 -17.69
N VAL A 210 13.81 4.37 -17.44
CA VAL A 210 14.83 5.34 -17.86
C VAL A 210 16.18 5.05 -17.19
N LYS A 211 16.18 4.76 -15.88
CA LYS A 211 17.39 4.36 -15.15
C LYS A 211 18.09 3.14 -15.76
N ARG A 212 17.33 2.18 -16.28
CA ARG A 212 17.83 0.97 -16.97
C ARG A 212 18.12 1.18 -18.46
N GLY A 213 18.06 2.42 -18.95
CA GLY A 213 18.31 2.77 -20.36
C GLY A 213 17.17 2.42 -21.32
N GLN A 214 15.97 2.15 -20.80
CA GLN A 214 14.76 1.97 -21.58
C GLN A 214 14.04 3.30 -21.81
N PRO A 215 13.24 3.45 -22.88
CA PRO A 215 12.39 4.62 -23.03
C PRO A 215 11.34 4.69 -21.91
N ALA A 216 10.97 5.90 -21.51
CA ALA A 216 9.82 6.10 -20.62
C ALA A 216 8.54 5.59 -21.30
N GLY A 217 7.60 5.06 -20.50
CA GLY A 217 6.28 4.69 -21.01
C GLY A 217 5.50 5.92 -21.49
N THR A 218 4.67 5.77 -22.53
CA THR A 218 3.95 6.90 -23.14
C THR A 218 2.91 7.54 -22.22
N ALA A 219 2.46 6.82 -21.19
CA ALA A 219 1.49 7.29 -20.22
C ALA A 219 2.12 8.03 -19.01
N VAL A 220 3.46 8.09 -18.91
CA VAL A 220 4.19 8.80 -17.86
C VAL A 220 3.96 10.30 -17.99
N ASP A 221 3.62 10.95 -16.87
CA ASP A 221 3.58 12.41 -16.82
C ASP A 221 5.00 12.97 -16.68
N GLY A 222 5.60 13.38 -17.80
CA GLY A 222 6.96 13.92 -17.84
C GLY A 222 7.12 15.29 -17.17
N SER A 223 6.05 15.94 -16.70
CA SER A 223 6.17 17.16 -15.90
C SER A 223 6.51 16.86 -14.43
N LEU A 224 6.02 15.73 -13.91
CA LEU A 224 6.21 15.29 -12.52
C LEU A 224 7.24 14.17 -12.41
N ILE A 225 7.18 13.17 -13.30
CA ILE A 225 8.12 12.04 -13.34
C ILE A 225 9.18 12.33 -14.40
N ARG A 226 10.22 13.04 -13.97
CA ARG A 226 11.34 13.50 -14.79
C ARG A 226 12.65 13.38 -14.02
N PRO A 227 13.82 13.34 -14.69
CA PRO A 227 15.09 13.44 -14.00
C PRO A 227 15.15 14.72 -13.16
N PHE A 228 15.63 14.60 -11.92
CA PHE A 228 15.84 15.73 -11.03
C PHE A 228 17.12 15.56 -10.21
N SER A 229 17.64 16.68 -9.70
CA SER A 229 18.90 16.71 -8.95
C SER A 229 18.65 17.02 -7.49
N ILE A 230 19.10 16.13 -6.61
CA ILE A 230 19.16 16.31 -5.17
C ILE A 230 20.42 15.61 -4.65
N SER A 231 20.98 16.05 -3.52
CA SER A 231 22.21 15.49 -2.96
C SER A 231 21.96 14.13 -2.32
N ASP A 232 22.99 13.29 -2.16
CA ASP A 232 22.84 12.01 -1.44
C ASP A 232 22.35 12.17 0.00
N SER A 233 22.62 13.33 0.62
CA SER A 233 22.03 13.69 1.91
C SER A 233 20.51 13.82 1.79
N ASP A 234 20.02 14.55 0.78
CA ASP A 234 18.58 14.75 0.57
C ASP A 234 17.85 13.42 0.31
N ARG A 235 18.45 12.48 -0.44
CA ARG A 235 17.89 11.12 -0.59
C ARG A 235 17.75 10.45 0.76
N ASN A 236 18.80 10.48 1.57
CA ASN A 236 18.77 9.83 2.88
C ASN A 236 17.74 10.51 3.80
N ASP A 237 17.65 11.83 3.76
CA ASP A 237 16.68 12.59 4.53
C ASP A 237 15.24 12.23 4.11
N ILE A 238 14.93 12.14 2.81
CA ILE A 238 13.62 11.64 2.31
C ILE A 238 13.33 10.24 2.87
N VAL A 239 14.32 9.34 2.87
CA VAL A 239 14.13 7.98 3.39
C VAL A 239 13.84 8.00 4.89
N GLU A 240 14.53 8.81 5.68
CA GLU A 240 14.22 8.96 7.12
C GLU A 240 12.82 9.56 7.34
N PHE A 241 12.35 10.45 6.46
CA PHE A 241 10.96 10.92 6.48
C PHE A 241 9.97 9.78 6.22
N LEU A 242 10.20 8.97 5.18
CA LEU A 242 9.34 7.83 4.86
C LEU A 242 9.30 6.80 5.99
N LEU A 243 10.43 6.54 6.66
CA LEU A 243 10.48 5.67 7.84
C LEU A 243 9.64 6.24 9.00
N ALA A 244 9.64 7.56 9.18
CA ALA A 244 8.84 8.24 10.20
C ALA A 244 7.31 8.15 9.97
N LEU A 245 6.86 7.63 8.81
CA LEU A 245 5.45 7.33 8.52
C LEU A 245 4.99 5.97 9.07
N THR A 246 5.85 5.26 9.80
CA THR A 246 5.57 3.93 10.34
C THR A 246 5.01 4.02 11.76
N ASP A 247 3.82 3.45 11.97
CA ASP A 247 3.19 3.31 13.28
C ASP A 247 3.49 1.93 13.88
N TRP A 248 4.60 1.85 14.60
CA TRP A 248 4.99 0.63 15.30
C TRP A 248 4.00 0.20 16.39
N SER A 249 3.23 1.15 16.95
CA SER A 249 2.20 0.82 17.95
C SER A 249 1.00 0.11 17.34
N PHE A 250 0.66 0.44 16.08
CA PHE A 250 -0.34 -0.27 15.30
C PHE A 250 0.13 -1.70 14.97
N ALA A 251 1.38 -1.86 14.53
CA ALA A 251 1.95 -3.16 14.18
C ALA A 251 1.96 -4.18 15.34
N SER A 252 2.08 -3.71 16.59
CA SER A 252 2.07 -4.55 17.79
C SER A 252 0.75 -4.50 18.58
N ARG A 253 -0.34 -3.99 17.99
CA ARG A 253 -1.60 -3.76 18.71
C ARG A 253 -2.31 -5.08 19.01
N THR A 254 -2.38 -5.48 20.29
CA THR A 254 -3.00 -6.75 20.71
C THR A 254 -4.48 -6.86 20.33
N SER A 255 -5.23 -5.74 20.32
CA SER A 255 -6.64 -5.73 19.91
C SER A 255 -6.87 -6.02 18.42
N LEU A 256 -5.82 -5.98 17.59
CA LEU A 256 -5.84 -6.32 16.16
C LEU A 256 -5.06 -7.61 15.86
N SER A 257 -4.49 -8.25 16.88
CA SER A 257 -3.77 -9.51 16.73
C SER A 257 -4.71 -10.68 16.41
N ASN A 258 -4.15 -11.78 15.89
CA ASN A 258 -4.94 -12.99 15.61
C ASN A 258 -5.65 -13.47 16.89
N PRO A 259 -7.00 -13.46 16.94
CA PRO A 259 -7.75 -13.84 18.14
C PRO A 259 -7.77 -15.35 18.39
N ARG A 260 -7.27 -16.17 17.45
CA ARG A 260 -7.18 -17.64 17.54
C ARG A 260 -5.74 -18.12 17.30
N PRO A 261 -4.77 -17.75 18.17
CA PRO A 261 -3.34 -18.04 17.94
C PRO A 261 -3.00 -19.53 17.99
N SER A 262 -3.85 -20.35 18.63
CA SER A 262 -3.69 -21.80 18.73
C SER A 262 -4.24 -22.56 17.50
N ASN A 263 -4.88 -21.88 16.54
CA ASN A 263 -5.40 -22.54 15.35
C ASN A 263 -4.26 -22.75 14.34
N PRO A 264 -3.87 -24.00 14.04
CA PRO A 264 -2.74 -24.30 13.16
C PRO A 264 -2.96 -23.85 11.70
N ARG A 265 -4.19 -23.50 11.30
CA ARG A 265 -4.47 -22.87 10.00
C ARG A 265 -4.15 -21.38 9.94
N PHE A 266 -3.98 -20.73 11.09
CA PHE A 266 -3.74 -19.29 11.22
C PHE A 266 -2.49 -18.96 12.05
N GLY A 267 -1.58 -19.93 12.26
CA GLY A 267 -0.29 -19.70 12.92
C GLY A 267 0.68 -20.87 12.83
N LYS A 268 1.76 -20.69 12.07
CA LYS A 268 3.02 -20.17 12.61
C LYS A 268 3.30 -18.83 11.95
#